data_AF-A0A1I5L9K3-F1
#
_entry.id   AF-A0A1I5L9K3-F1
#
_cell.length_a   1.000
_cell.length_b   1.000
_cell.length_c   1.000
_cell.angle_alpha   90.00
_cell.angle_beta   90.00
_cell.angle_gamma   90.00
#
_symmetry.space_group_name_H-M   'P 1'
#
loop_
_entity.id
_entity.type
_entity.pdbx_description
1 polymer ?
#
loop_
_entity_poly.entity_id
_entity_poly.type
_entity_poly.pdbx_seq_one_letter_code
_entity_poly.pdbx_strand_id
1 'polypeptide(L)'
;MYKHSLAVMAVAAVMSGCSTFENPTDYVTFRNEPLVKQVDHGMTRDQVSTLGGPPSSEVPNSVTGGSCNNYVLNVDGVEQPYYVDFDVNGRVDSKGFMSCEQHQGNQRRL
;
A
#
# COMPACT_ATOMS: atom_id res chain seq x y z
N MET A 1 0.12 55.43 -29.60
CA MET A 1 0.22 54.06 -30.15
C MET A 1 0.53 53.09 -29.02
N TYR A 2 -0.39 52.12 -28.85
CA TYR A 2 -0.37 50.84 -28.11
C TYR A 2 0.03 50.77 -26.63
N LYS A 3 -1.02 50.70 -25.78
CA LYS A 3 -1.00 50.20 -24.40
C LYS A 3 -0.76 48.69 -24.44
N HIS A 4 0.27 48.20 -23.76
CA HIS A 4 0.51 46.76 -23.60
C HIS A 4 -0.19 46.25 -22.34
N SER A 5 -1.42 45.79 -22.51
CA SER A 5 -2.11 44.93 -21.54
C SER A 5 -1.59 43.50 -21.70
N LEU A 6 -0.72 43.07 -20.79
CA LEU A 6 -0.36 41.65 -20.65
C LEU A 6 -1.33 41.01 -19.65
N ALA A 7 -2.39 40.40 -20.18
CA ALA A 7 -3.28 39.54 -19.42
C ALA A 7 -2.57 38.20 -19.17
N VAL A 8 -2.13 37.96 -17.94
CA VAL A 8 -1.62 36.66 -17.50
C VAL A 8 -2.81 35.82 -17.06
N MET A 9 -3.27 34.90 -17.91
CA MET A 9 -4.17 33.82 -17.49
C MET A 9 -3.34 32.74 -16.79
N ALA A 10 -3.33 32.76 -15.46
CA ALA A 10 -2.86 31.64 -14.67
C ALA A 10 -4.00 30.61 -14.56
N VAL A 11 -3.95 29.56 -15.41
CA VAL A 11 -4.82 28.40 -15.24
C VAL A 11 -4.17 27.50 -14.19
N ALA A 12 -4.58 27.67 -12.93
CA ALA A 12 -4.22 26.76 -11.86
C ALA A 12 -5.01 25.45 -12.04
N ALA A 13 -4.38 24.44 -12.65
CA ALA A 13 -4.89 23.08 -12.62
C ALA A 13 -4.66 22.50 -11.21
N VAL A 14 -5.60 22.72 -10.31
CA VAL A 14 -5.68 21.96 -9.05
C VAL A 14 -6.12 20.55 -9.40
N MET A 15 -5.16 19.67 -9.66
CA MET A 15 -5.39 18.24 -9.57
C MET A 15 -5.52 17.89 -8.10
N SER A 16 -6.72 18.01 -7.53
CA SER A 16 -7.07 17.30 -6.31
C SER A 16 -7.15 15.81 -6.65
N GLY A 17 -5.99 15.18 -6.81
CA GLY A 17 -5.90 13.74 -7.03
C GLY A 17 -6.31 13.02 -5.76
N CYS A 18 -7.52 12.47 -5.73
CA CYS A 18 -7.87 11.38 -4.82
C CYS A 18 -6.94 10.21 -5.15
N SER A 19 -5.76 10.18 -4.55
CA SER A 19 -4.82 9.08 -4.71
C SER A 19 -4.57 8.50 -3.33
N THR A 20 -4.89 7.23 -3.23
CA THR A 20 -4.55 6.33 -2.13
C THR A 20 -3.04 6.05 -2.18
N PHE A 21 -2.22 7.10 -2.17
CA PHE A 21 -0.80 7.01 -2.50
C PHE A 21 -0.02 6.58 -1.27
N GLU A 22 0.68 5.44 -1.37
CA GLU A 22 1.68 5.05 -0.39
C GLU A 22 2.79 6.09 -0.37
N ASN A 23 3.23 6.50 0.82
CA ASN A 23 4.22 7.58 0.93
C ASN A 23 5.55 7.07 0.34
N PRO A 24 6.12 7.74 -0.68
CA PRO A 24 7.30 7.24 -1.37
C PRO A 24 8.53 7.12 -0.47
N THR A 25 8.57 7.84 0.67
CA THR A 25 9.62 7.67 1.68
C THR A 25 9.57 6.29 2.35
N ASP A 26 8.39 5.70 2.50
CA ASP A 26 8.22 4.42 3.19
C ASP A 26 8.91 3.31 2.37
N TYR A 27 8.75 3.32 1.05
CA TYR A 27 9.46 2.38 0.20
C TYR A 27 10.98 2.50 0.36
N VAL A 28 11.54 3.71 0.38
CA VAL A 28 13.00 3.89 0.52
C VAL A 28 13.49 3.32 1.85
N THR A 29 12.81 3.58 2.95
CA THR A 29 13.20 3.09 4.28
C THR A 29 13.08 1.57 4.37
N PHE A 30 11.99 1.00 3.89
CA PHE A 30 11.63 -0.40 4.14
C PHE A 30 11.94 -1.36 2.97
N ARG A 31 12.50 -0.91 1.84
CA ARG A 31 12.77 -1.74 0.64
C ARG A 31 13.58 -3.02 0.87
N ASN A 32 14.34 -3.08 1.98
CA ASN A 32 15.17 -4.24 2.31
C ASN A 32 14.48 -5.23 3.26
N GLU A 33 13.34 -4.87 3.84
CA GLU A 33 12.55 -5.77 4.67
C GLU A 33 12.09 -6.99 3.85
N PRO A 34 12.16 -8.23 4.38
CA PRO A 34 11.84 -9.44 3.62
C PRO A 34 10.44 -9.41 2.99
N LEU A 35 9.44 -8.91 3.71
CA LEU A 35 8.06 -8.76 3.21
C LEU A 35 7.98 -7.81 2.00
N VAL A 36 8.75 -6.73 2.03
CA VAL A 36 8.77 -5.74 0.93
C VAL A 36 9.55 -6.27 -0.25
N LYS A 37 10.71 -6.90 0.00
CA LYS A 37 11.67 -7.28 -1.03
C LYS A 37 11.36 -8.62 -1.71
N GLN A 38 10.83 -9.59 -0.97
CA GLN A 38 10.83 -11.00 -1.40
C GLN A 38 9.44 -11.61 -1.55
N VAL A 39 8.41 -11.07 -0.90
CA VAL A 39 7.04 -11.58 -1.10
C VAL A 39 6.56 -11.17 -2.49
N ASP A 40 6.14 -12.12 -3.31
CA ASP A 40 5.60 -11.83 -4.64
C ASP A 40 4.19 -12.40 -4.80
N HIS A 41 3.48 -11.87 -5.80
CA HIS A 41 2.17 -12.38 -6.20
C HIS A 41 2.23 -13.90 -6.46
N GLY A 42 1.25 -14.64 -5.94
CA GLY A 42 1.15 -16.09 -6.08
C GLY A 42 1.86 -16.91 -5.00
N MET A 43 2.61 -16.28 -4.09
CA MET A 43 3.21 -17.00 -2.95
C MET A 43 2.14 -17.56 -2.01
N THR A 44 2.44 -18.68 -1.34
CA THR A 44 1.57 -19.25 -0.30
C THR A 44 1.69 -18.49 1.01
N ARG A 45 0.70 -18.64 1.89
CA ARG A 45 0.77 -18.17 3.28
C ARG A 45 2.04 -18.64 4.00
N ASP A 46 2.39 -19.92 3.87
CA ASP A 46 3.60 -20.47 4.50
C ASP A 46 4.90 -19.82 4.00
N GLN A 47 4.98 -19.51 2.70
CA GLN A 47 6.12 -18.78 2.13
C GLN A 47 6.21 -17.36 2.72
N VAL A 48 5.06 -16.66 2.83
CA VAL A 48 5.02 -15.34 3.45
C VAL A 48 5.42 -15.40 4.92
N SER A 49 4.89 -16.35 5.70
CA SER A 49 5.24 -16.52 7.11
C SER A 49 6.71 -16.92 7.30
N THR A 50 7.31 -17.64 6.35
CA THR A 50 8.75 -17.94 6.37
C THR A 50 9.59 -16.67 6.19
N LEU A 51 9.12 -15.72 5.38
CA LEU A 51 9.83 -14.47 5.12
C LEU A 51 9.61 -13.40 6.19
N GLY A 52 8.37 -13.21 6.64
CA GLY A 52 7.97 -12.12 7.53
C GLY A 52 7.68 -12.52 8.98
N GLY A 53 7.73 -13.82 9.30
CA GLY A 53 7.29 -14.33 10.60
C GLY A 53 5.76 -14.31 10.75
N PRO A 54 5.25 -14.48 11.99
CA PRO A 54 3.83 -14.42 12.25
C PRO A 54 3.28 -13.00 12.02
N PRO A 55 2.08 -12.86 11.42
CA PRO A 55 1.44 -11.56 11.28
C PRO A 55 1.02 -11.00 12.63
N SER A 56 0.89 -9.67 12.73
CA SER A 56 0.34 -9.00 13.91
C SER A 56 -1.16 -9.28 14.07
N SER A 57 -1.88 -9.42 12.96
CA SER A 57 -3.23 -9.95 12.90
C SER A 57 -3.55 -10.51 11.51
N GLU A 58 -4.51 -11.41 11.45
CA GLU A 58 -5.10 -11.90 10.20
C GLU A 58 -6.60 -11.57 10.22
N VAL A 59 -7.11 -11.01 9.12
CA VAL A 59 -8.52 -10.64 8.96
C VAL A 59 -9.06 -11.20 7.65
N PRO A 60 -10.34 -11.59 7.58
CA PRO A 60 -10.96 -11.90 6.30
C PRO A 60 -10.96 -10.67 5.40
N ASN A 61 -10.68 -10.85 4.11
CA ASN A 61 -10.90 -9.81 3.12
C ASN A 61 -12.35 -9.90 2.62
N SER A 62 -13.22 -9.02 3.13
CA SER A 62 -14.65 -9.05 2.79
C SER A 62 -14.95 -8.54 1.37
N VAL A 63 -13.96 -7.98 0.67
CA VAL A 63 -14.11 -7.41 -0.67
C VAL A 63 -13.76 -8.45 -1.73
N THR A 64 -12.64 -9.16 -1.54
CA THR A 64 -12.16 -10.19 -2.49
C THR A 64 -12.57 -11.61 -2.11
N GLY A 65 -13.03 -11.85 -0.86
CA GLY A 65 -13.38 -13.16 -0.33
C GLY A 65 -12.18 -13.98 0.18
N GLY A 66 -10.97 -13.42 0.14
CA GLY A 66 -9.75 -14.04 0.66
C GLY A 66 -9.45 -13.65 2.10
N SER A 67 -8.16 -13.47 2.42
CA SER A 67 -7.69 -13.08 3.75
C SER A 67 -6.60 -12.02 3.64
N CYS A 68 -6.39 -11.22 4.66
CA CYS A 68 -5.33 -10.23 4.70
C CYS A 68 -4.56 -10.31 6.02
N ASN A 69 -3.23 -10.30 5.93
CA ASN A 69 -2.34 -10.28 7.07
C ASN A 69 -1.81 -8.87 7.30
N ASN A 70 -1.93 -8.39 8.54
CA ASN A 70 -1.24 -7.18 9.01
C ASN A 70 0.15 -7.53 9.53
N TYR A 71 1.09 -6.63 9.27
CA TYR A 71 2.44 -6.59 9.83
C TYR A 71 2.75 -5.17 10.28
N VAL A 72 3.76 -5.06 11.14
CA VAL A 72 4.39 -3.78 11.49
C VAL A 72 5.86 -3.93 11.14
N LEU A 73 6.29 -3.24 10.10
CA LEU A 73 7.71 -3.16 9.75
C LEU A 73 8.40 -2.23 10.75
N ASN A 74 9.64 -2.55 11.13
CA ASN A 74 10.43 -1.71 12.00
C ASN A 74 11.87 -1.64 11.48
N VAL A 75 12.29 -0.45 11.05
CA VAL A 75 13.68 -0.18 10.64
C VAL A 75 14.16 1.01 11.45
N ASP A 76 15.21 0.80 12.25
CA ASP A 76 15.83 1.82 13.12
C ASP A 76 14.81 2.57 14.01
N GLY A 77 13.79 1.86 14.51
CA GLY A 77 12.75 2.42 15.39
C GLY A 77 11.63 3.14 14.65
N VAL A 78 11.66 3.20 13.33
CA VAL A 78 10.55 3.69 12.51
C VAL A 78 9.58 2.55 12.24
N GLU A 79 8.37 2.66 12.77
CA GLU A 79 7.30 1.68 12.57
C GLU A 79 6.42 2.04 11.37
N GLN A 80 6.05 1.03 10.58
CA GLN A 80 5.18 1.20 9.42
C GLN A 80 4.22 0.01 9.26
N PRO A 81 2.90 0.24 9.29
CA PRO A 81 1.92 -0.78 8.93
C PRO A 81 2.14 -1.31 7.52
N TYR A 82 2.04 -2.62 7.36
CA TYR A 82 2.20 -3.29 6.07
C TYR A 82 1.20 -4.43 5.95
N TYR A 83 0.50 -4.52 4.83
CA TYR A 83 -0.43 -5.60 4.56
C TYR A 83 0.12 -6.58 3.53
N VAL A 84 -0.31 -7.84 3.63
CA VAL A 84 -0.23 -8.84 2.56
C VAL A 84 -1.61 -9.44 2.39
N ASP A 85 -2.25 -9.17 1.25
CA ASP A 85 -3.56 -9.70 0.89
C ASP A 85 -3.42 -11.01 0.12
N PHE A 86 -4.30 -11.95 0.42
CA PHE A 86 -4.35 -13.26 -0.19
C PHE A 86 -5.71 -13.45 -0.88
N ASP A 87 -5.69 -14.04 -2.07
CA ASP A 87 -6.88 -14.42 -2.81
C ASP A 87 -7.67 -15.57 -2.15
N VAL A 88 -8.77 -15.96 -2.79
CA VAL A 88 -9.61 -17.08 -2.37
C VAL A 88 -8.90 -18.44 -2.36
N ASN A 89 -7.76 -18.57 -3.05
CA ASN A 89 -6.93 -19.77 -3.08
C ASN A 89 -5.80 -19.73 -2.04
N GLY A 90 -5.74 -18.69 -1.19
CA GLY A 90 -4.68 -18.50 -0.20
C GLY A 90 -3.33 -18.12 -0.82
N ARG A 91 -3.35 -17.46 -1.98
CA ARG A 91 -2.18 -16.98 -2.71
C ARG A 91 -2.07 -15.47 -2.61
N VAL A 92 -0.87 -14.94 -2.47
CA VAL A 92 -0.66 -13.48 -2.41
C VAL A 92 -1.24 -12.82 -3.65
N ASP A 93 -2.16 -11.87 -3.45
CA ASP A 93 -2.75 -11.04 -4.50
C ASP A 93 -2.08 -9.66 -4.52
N SER A 94 -1.95 -9.03 -3.36
CA SER A 94 -1.33 -7.71 -3.24
C SER A 94 -0.64 -7.49 -1.89
N LYS A 95 0.19 -6.46 -1.80
CA LYS A 95 0.92 -6.06 -0.59
C LYS A 95 1.18 -4.56 -0.60
N GLY A 96 1.40 -3.95 0.56
CA GLY A 96 1.63 -2.50 0.61
C GLY A 96 1.69 -1.86 1.99
N PHE A 97 2.11 -0.60 2.04
CA PHE A 97 2.34 0.26 3.21
C PHE A 97 1.05 0.84 3.78
N MET A 98 0.18 -0.03 4.27
CA MET A 98 -1.04 0.32 5.01
C MET A 98 -1.54 -0.89 5.81
N SER A 99 -2.56 -0.71 6.64
CA SER A 99 -3.25 -1.83 7.29
C SER A 99 -4.23 -2.53 6.33
N CYS A 100 -4.61 -3.76 6.66
CA CYS A 100 -5.65 -4.50 5.96
C CYS A 100 -6.98 -3.74 5.92
N GLU A 101 -7.37 -3.07 7.01
CA GLU A 101 -8.61 -2.28 7.09
C GLU A 101 -8.56 -1.08 6.13
N GLN A 102 -7.41 -0.41 6.05
CA GLN A 102 -7.19 0.68 5.10
C GLN A 102 -7.26 0.16 3.67
N HIS A 103 -6.54 -0.92 3.36
CA HIS A 103 -6.55 -1.55 2.03
C HIS A 103 -7.96 -1.91 1.59
N GLN A 104 -8.71 -2.66 2.41
CA GLN A 104 -10.10 -3.00 2.10
C GLN A 104 -11.01 -1.77 2.01
N GLY A 105 -10.79 -0.75 2.85
CA GLY A 105 -11.49 0.53 2.78
C GLY A 105 -11.27 1.24 1.45
N ASN A 106 -10.06 1.13 0.88
CA ASN A 106 -9.71 1.68 -0.42
C ASN A 106 -10.32 0.87 -1.56
N GLN A 107 -10.28 -0.47 -1.48
CA GLN A 107 -10.93 -1.35 -2.46
C GLN A 107 -12.43 -1.07 -2.58
N ARG A 108 -13.13 -0.80 -1.48
CA ARG A 108 -14.58 -0.46 -1.49
C ARG A 108 -14.92 0.89 -2.15
N ARG A 109 -13.92 1.75 -2.37
CA ARG A 109 -14.10 3.08 -2.97
C ARG A 109 -13.78 3.10 -4.48
N LEU A 110 -13.25 1.99 -5.01
CA LEU A 110 -13.02 1.76 -6.44
C LEU A 110 -14.28 1.20 -7.09
#